data_AF-A0A3S3M938-F1
#
_entry.id   AF-A0A3S3M938-F1
#
_cell.length_a   1.000
_cell.length_b   1.000
_cell.length_c   1.000
_cell.angle_alpha   90.00
_cell.angle_beta   90.00
_cell.angle_gamma   90.00
#
_symmetry.space_group_name_H-M   'P 1'
#
loop_
_entity.id
_entity.type
_entity.pdbx_description
1 polymer ?
#
loop_
_entity_poly.entity_id
_entity_poly.type
_entity_poly.pdbx_seq_one_letter_code
_entity_poly.pdbx_strand_id
1 'polypeptide(L)'
;MAQHIAQKLRLTSALLGTVTRKDLAAAFRAVNARTAFDLGRADKWLQGRAHPRELSVYEDWAKLLRLEQPGAWIAESDLPGFTAAICARHGVDRVALER
;
A
#
# COMPACT_ATOMS: atom_id res chain seq x y z
N MET A 1 -8.75 -1.85 -13.98
CA MET A 1 -8.79 -2.94 -12.97
C MET A 1 -7.62 -2.74 -12.03
N ALA A 2 -7.76 -3.11 -10.75
CA ALA A 2 -6.66 -3.00 -9.79
C ALA A 2 -5.52 -3.96 -10.14
N GLN A 3 -4.28 -3.50 -10.17
CA GLN A 3 -3.11 -4.28 -10.61
C GLN A 3 -1.98 -4.27 -9.58
N HIS A 4 -1.24 -5.38 -9.51
CA HIS A 4 -0.05 -5.53 -8.66
C HIS A 4 -0.26 -5.22 -7.17
N ILE A 5 -1.50 -5.33 -6.66
CA ILE A 5 -1.86 -4.91 -5.29
C ILE A 5 -1.01 -5.60 -4.22
N ALA A 6 -0.81 -6.91 -4.34
CA ALA A 6 0.00 -7.66 -3.39
C ALA A 6 1.45 -7.17 -3.36
N GLN A 7 2.04 -6.92 -4.53
CA GLN A 7 3.41 -6.39 -4.66
C GLN A 7 3.51 -4.99 -4.06
N LYS A 8 2.58 -4.08 -4.40
CA LYS A 8 2.55 -2.72 -3.88
C LYS A 8 2.40 -2.71 -2.35
N LEU A 9 1.57 -3.60 -1.78
CA LEU A 9 1.43 -3.73 -0.32
C LEU A 9 2.72 -4.20 0.34
N ARG A 10 3.45 -5.14 -0.28
CA ARG A 10 4.76 -5.58 0.23
C ARG A 10 5.80 -4.45 0.20
N LEU A 11 5.84 -3.67 -0.88
CA LEU A 11 6.69 -2.47 -0.95
C LEU A 11 6.31 -1.43 0.11
N THR A 12 5.02 -1.25 0.35
CA THR A 12 4.52 -0.37 1.42
C THR A 12 4.97 -0.89 2.78
N SER A 13 4.90 -2.20 3.02
CA SER A 13 5.40 -2.79 4.26
C SER A 13 6.89 -2.59 4.46
N ALA A 14 7.70 -2.80 3.42
CA ALA A 14 9.14 -2.58 3.45
C ALA A 14 9.47 -1.12 3.74
N LEU A 15 8.79 -0.18 3.06
CA LEU A 15 8.97 1.25 3.25
C LEU A 15 8.64 1.70 4.69
N LEU A 16 7.55 1.20 5.25
CA LEU A 16 7.11 1.55 6.60
C LEU A 16 7.87 0.78 7.69
N GLY A 17 8.72 -0.16 7.33
CA GLY A 17 9.39 -1.06 8.29
C GLY A 17 8.41 -1.96 9.06
N THR A 18 7.22 -2.22 8.51
CA THR A 18 6.23 -3.09 9.16
C THR A 18 6.64 -4.55 9.01
N VAL A 19 6.87 -5.23 10.13
CA VAL A 19 7.35 -6.62 10.14
C VAL A 19 6.19 -7.60 9.99
N THR A 20 5.00 -7.22 10.45
CA THR A 20 3.83 -8.08 10.41
C THR A 20 2.65 -7.42 9.67
N ARG A 21 1.74 -8.28 9.18
CA ARG A 21 0.43 -7.86 8.68
C ARG A 21 -0.40 -7.07 9.71
N LYS A 22 -0.13 -7.25 11.02
CA LYS A 22 -0.76 -6.47 12.08
C LYS A 22 -0.26 -5.04 12.11
N ASP A 23 1.05 -4.86 11.94
CA ASP A 23 1.68 -3.54 11.91
C ASP A 23 1.20 -2.76 10.68
N LEU A 24 1.10 -3.42 9.52
CA LEU A 24 0.54 -2.79 8.32
C LEU A 24 -0.91 -2.35 8.52
N ALA A 25 -1.77 -3.23 9.08
CA ALA A 25 -3.16 -2.86 9.35
C ALA A 25 -3.27 -1.74 10.39
N ALA A 26 -2.38 -1.71 11.39
CA ALA A 26 -2.31 -0.61 12.36
C ALA A 26 -1.90 0.71 11.68
N ALA A 27 -0.97 0.68 10.73
CA ALA A 27 -0.56 1.86 9.97
C ALA A 27 -1.72 2.46 9.15
N PHE A 28 -2.51 1.62 8.47
CA PHE A 28 -3.73 2.08 7.79
C PHE A 28 -4.76 2.67 8.77
N ARG A 29 -4.95 2.04 9.94
CA ARG A 29 -5.87 2.56 10.97
C ARG A 29 -5.40 3.88 11.59
N ALA A 30 -4.10 4.12 11.66
CA ALA A 30 -3.55 5.40 12.13
C ALA A 30 -3.89 6.55 11.18
N VAL A 31 -4.05 6.27 9.88
CA VAL A 31 -4.53 7.23 8.88
C VAL A 31 -6.05 7.39 8.95
N ASN A 32 -6.77 6.27 9.05
CA ASN A 32 -8.23 6.25 9.12
C ASN A 32 -8.71 5.10 10.01
N ALA A 33 -9.19 5.41 11.21
CA ALA A 33 -9.69 4.41 12.15
C ALA A 33 -10.87 3.57 11.61
N ARG A 34 -11.58 4.09 10.59
CA ARG A 34 -12.70 3.42 9.92
C ARG A 34 -12.30 2.73 8.61
N THR A 35 -11.00 2.62 8.34
CA THR A 35 -10.50 1.97 7.13
C THR A 35 -11.02 0.53 7.02
N ALA A 36 -11.31 0.11 5.80
CA ALA A 36 -11.69 -1.27 5.51
C ALA A 36 -10.48 -2.21 5.40
N PHE A 37 -9.27 -1.71 5.69
CA PHE A 37 -8.05 -2.49 5.81
C PHE A 37 -7.95 -3.16 7.20
N ASP A 38 -8.57 -4.33 7.34
CA ASP A 38 -8.48 -5.16 8.54
C ASP A 38 -7.50 -6.34 8.38
N LEU A 39 -7.21 -7.06 9.47
CA LEU A 39 -6.27 -8.18 9.46
C LEU A 39 -6.66 -9.34 8.53
N GLY A 40 -7.95 -9.66 8.44
CA GLY A 40 -8.45 -10.77 7.63
C GLY A 40 -8.38 -10.45 6.13
N ARG A 41 -8.63 -9.19 5.77
CA ARG A 41 -8.49 -8.67 4.40
C ARG A 41 -7.02 -8.49 4.02
N ALA A 42 -6.20 -7.92 4.92
CA ALA A 42 -4.77 -7.71 4.71
C ALA A 42 -4.05 -9.02 4.33
N ASP A 43 -4.36 -10.13 5.01
CA ASP A 43 -3.79 -11.43 4.69
C ASP A 43 -4.05 -11.87 3.24
N LYS A 44 -5.32 -11.80 2.82
CA LYS A 44 -5.74 -12.18 1.47
C LYS A 44 -5.12 -11.26 0.42
N TRP A 45 -5.00 -9.97 0.70
CA TRP A 45 -4.44 -8.98 -0.22
C TRP A 45 -2.92 -9.11 -0.36
N LEU A 46 -2.20 -9.33 0.74
CA LEU A 46 -0.75 -9.59 0.72
C LEU A 46 -0.39 -10.90 -0.01
N GLN A 47 -1.26 -11.92 0.07
CA GLN A 47 -1.13 -13.18 -0.67
C GLN A 47 -1.58 -13.07 -2.14
N GLY A 48 -2.16 -11.94 -2.56
CA GLY A 48 -2.70 -11.77 -3.92
C GLY A 48 -3.95 -12.61 -4.21
N ARG A 49 -4.62 -13.14 -3.18
CA ARG A 49 -5.85 -13.95 -3.29
C ARG A 49 -7.10 -13.09 -3.47
N ALA A 50 -7.01 -11.80 -3.17
CA ALA A 50 -8.05 -10.80 -3.37
C ALA A 50 -7.41 -9.42 -3.52
N HIS A 51 -8.21 -8.42 -3.88
CA HIS A 51 -7.83 -7.00 -3.84
C HIS A 51 -8.92 -6.18 -3.16
N PRO A 52 -8.61 -4.96 -2.65
CA PRO A 52 -9.62 -4.04 -2.17
C PRO A 52 -10.63 -3.73 -3.28
N ARG A 53 -11.92 -3.76 -2.91
CA ARG A 53 -13.04 -3.36 -3.78
C ARG A 53 -13.50 -1.93 -3.52
N GLU A 54 -13.25 -1.45 -2.31
CA GLU A 54 -13.65 -0.13 -1.85
C GLU A 54 -12.55 0.86 -2.20
N LEU A 55 -12.91 1.94 -2.92
CA LEU A 55 -11.95 2.97 -3.32
C LEU A 55 -11.29 3.64 -2.10
N SER A 56 -12.03 3.76 -1.00
CA SER A 56 -11.56 4.33 0.26
C SER A 56 -10.27 3.70 0.78
N VAL A 57 -10.06 2.40 0.57
CA VAL A 57 -8.82 1.73 0.99
C VAL A 57 -7.62 2.28 0.24
N TYR A 58 -7.77 2.56 -1.06
CA TYR A 58 -6.69 3.15 -1.84
C TYR A 58 -6.48 4.63 -1.50
N GLU A 59 -7.53 5.37 -1.15
CA GLU A 59 -7.40 6.75 -0.64
C GLU A 59 -6.66 6.80 0.69
N ASP A 60 -6.97 5.89 1.62
CA ASP A 60 -6.23 5.73 2.87
C ASP A 60 -4.77 5.36 2.59
N TRP A 61 -4.53 4.53 1.57
CA TRP A 61 -3.19 4.14 1.15
C TRP A 61 -2.36 5.32 0.61
N ALA A 62 -2.96 6.18 -0.21
CA ALA A 62 -2.31 7.39 -0.72
C ALA A 62 -1.90 8.31 0.42
N LYS A 63 -2.79 8.50 1.40
CA LYS A 63 -2.52 9.28 2.61
C LYS A 63 -1.43 8.64 3.48
N LEU A 64 -1.43 7.31 3.65
CA LEU A 64 -0.41 6.58 4.39
C LEU A 64 0.99 6.81 3.82
N LEU A 65 1.11 6.74 2.49
CA LEU A 65 2.34 7.00 1.74
C LEU A 65 2.60 8.50 1.51
N ARG A 66 1.70 9.37 1.97
CA ARG A 66 1.74 10.82 1.75
C ARG A 66 1.93 11.19 0.27
N LEU A 67 1.38 10.41 -0.64
CA LEU A 67 1.44 10.64 -2.07
C LEU A 67 0.47 11.73 -2.50
N GLU A 68 0.83 12.46 -3.55
CA GLU A 68 -0.04 13.48 -4.14
C GLU A 68 -1.07 12.85 -5.10
N GLN A 69 -0.80 11.63 -5.55
CA GLN A 69 -1.68 10.88 -6.44
C GLN A 69 -2.92 10.38 -5.71
N PRO A 70 -4.09 10.35 -6.38
CA PRO A 70 -5.34 9.85 -5.78
C PRO A 70 -5.30 8.33 -5.55
N GLY A 71 -6.20 7.81 -4.72
CA GLY A 71 -6.30 6.37 -4.47
C GLY A 71 -6.55 5.55 -5.74
N ALA A 72 -7.34 6.06 -6.69
CA ALA A 72 -7.54 5.41 -7.99
C ALA A 72 -6.22 5.15 -8.73
N TRP A 73 -5.26 6.08 -8.63
CA TRP A 73 -3.93 5.89 -9.22
C TRP A 73 -3.17 4.75 -8.54
N ILE A 74 -3.27 4.57 -7.21
CA ILE A 74 -2.65 3.42 -6.53
C ILE A 74 -3.25 2.10 -7.02
N ALA A 75 -4.55 2.05 -7.31
CA ALA A 75 -5.16 0.84 -7.82
C ALA A 75 -4.66 0.52 -9.24
N GLU A 76 -4.51 1.52 -10.10
CA GLU A 76 -4.35 1.36 -11.55
C GLU A 76 -2.91 1.48 -12.05
N SER A 77 -2.02 2.15 -11.30
CA SER A 77 -0.64 2.31 -11.72
C SER A 77 0.04 0.95 -11.91
N ASP A 78 1.05 0.90 -12.76
CA ASP A 78 1.91 -0.27 -12.79
C ASP A 78 2.83 -0.29 -11.55
N LEU A 79 3.58 -1.39 -11.40
CA LEU A 79 4.53 -1.52 -10.31
C LEU A 79 5.71 -0.54 -10.42
N PRO A 80 6.35 -0.35 -11.59
CA PRO A 80 7.42 0.63 -11.75
C PRO A 80 7.02 2.07 -11.41
N GLY A 81 5.85 2.53 -11.88
CA GLY A 81 5.34 3.87 -11.59
C GLY A 81 4.99 4.06 -10.11
N PHE A 82 4.44 3.02 -9.47
CA PHE A 82 4.21 3.04 -8.03
C PHE A 82 5.53 3.17 -7.25
N THR A 83 6.52 2.34 -7.57
CA THR A 83 7.84 2.37 -6.94
C THR A 83 8.52 3.72 -7.14
N ALA A 84 8.48 4.28 -8.34
CA ALA A 84 9.07 5.59 -8.62
C ALA A 84 8.45 6.70 -7.75
N ALA A 85 7.11 6.71 -7.59
CA ALA A 85 6.44 7.71 -6.78
C ALA A 85 6.81 7.62 -5.29
N ILE A 86 6.84 6.41 -4.72
CA ILE A 86 7.24 6.25 -3.30
C ILE A 86 8.74 6.59 -3.09
N CYS A 87 9.62 6.20 -4.02
CA CYS A 87 11.03 6.55 -3.95
C CYS A 87 11.23 8.07 -3.99
N ALA A 88 10.56 8.76 -4.93
CA ALA A 88 10.62 10.21 -5.04
C ALA A 88 10.05 10.90 -3.79
N ARG A 89 8.95 10.38 -3.22
CA ARG A 89 8.30 10.98 -2.05
C ARG A 89 9.10 10.83 -0.75
N HIS A 90 9.76 9.69 -0.57
CA HIS A 90 10.43 9.33 0.68
C HIS A 90 11.96 9.39 0.62
N GLY A 91 12.54 9.68 -0.55
CA GLY A 91 14.00 9.76 -0.73
C GLY A 91 14.70 8.40 -0.53
N VAL A 92 13.99 7.30 -0.77
CA VAL A 92 14.52 5.94 -0.62
C VAL A 92 14.96 5.37 -1.97
N ASP A 93 16.05 4.59 -1.95
CA ASP A 93 16.48 3.85 -3.13
C ASP A 93 15.53 2.67 -3.37
N ARG A 94 15.17 2.43 -4.63
CA ARG A 94 14.42 1.26 -5.05
C ARG A 94 15.07 -0.04 -4.58
N VAL A 95 16.40 -0.12 -4.62
CA VAL A 95 17.16 -1.31 -4.17
C VAL A 95 16.96 -1.58 -2.68
N ALA A 96 16.64 -0.56 -1.87
CA ALA A 96 16.36 -0.74 -0.46
C ALA A 96 14.95 -1.33 -0.19
N LEU A 97 14.02 -1.19 -1.15
CA LEU A 97 12.65 -1.68 -1.04
C LEU A 97 12.45 -3.10 -1.58
N GLU A 98 13.38 -3.58 -2.40
CA GLU A 98 13.33 -4.93 -3.02
C GLU A 98 14.08 -6.00 -2.22
N ARG A 99 14.63 -5.66 -1.04
CA ARG A 99 15.32 -6.58 -0.12
C ARG A 99 14.35 -7.29 0.81
#